data_AF-A0A4Q0MNV7-F1
#
_entry.id   AF-A0A4Q0MNV7-F1
#
_cell.length_a   1.000
_cell.length_b   1.000
_cell.length_c   1.000
_cell.angle_alpha   90.00
_cell.angle_beta   90.00
_cell.angle_gamma   90.00
#
_symmetry.space_group_name_H-M   'P 1'
#
loop_
_entity.id
_entity.type
_entity.pdbx_description
1 polymer ?
#
loop_
_entity_poly.entity_id
_entity_poly.type
_entity_poly.pdbx_seq_one_letter_code
_entity_poly.pdbx_strand_id
1 'polypeptide(L)'
;MTRTFLAVALIMTGILEPVAAGDNNPEACRAIFSGSGGLISQCLREAPKAKGTPIQLLSEHQLKDFCSRFDDVSDAINCYTEIGWLKHFKGDLGAENKEGLKSEFADRWKLNSQRECGSEATKTAALDCVLLQRSGTLSAYDEANAKAARAQQDADPIVQFCKNAFGAYWEGVERCVKDQRSAKARMGY
;
A
#
# COMPACT_ATOMS: atom_id res chain seq x y z
N MET A 1 47.80 -23.83 7.98
CA MET A 1 46.97 -24.39 6.89
C MET A 1 45.66 -23.61 6.84
N THR A 2 45.61 -22.65 5.93
CA THR A 2 44.45 -21.82 5.57
C THR A 2 43.49 -22.64 4.72
N ARG A 3 42.19 -22.64 5.05
CA ARG A 3 41.14 -23.08 4.13
C ARG A 3 40.10 -21.98 4.00
N THR A 4 40.31 -21.21 2.96
CA THR A 4 39.39 -20.30 2.29
C THR A 4 38.19 -21.11 1.79
N PHE A 5 36.98 -20.70 2.12
CA PHE A 5 35.78 -21.03 1.35
C PHE A 5 35.09 -19.73 0.98
N LEU A 6 35.10 -19.44 -0.32
CA LEU A 6 34.43 -18.31 -0.94
C LEU A 6 32.97 -18.71 -1.24
N ALA A 7 32.08 -17.76 -0.94
CA ALA A 7 30.77 -17.42 -1.52
C ALA A 7 30.03 -18.43 -2.43
N VAL A 8 28.71 -18.55 -2.24
CA VAL A 8 27.68 -17.88 -3.07
C VAL A 8 26.32 -18.07 -2.38
N ALA A 9 25.64 -16.97 -2.09
CA ALA A 9 24.19 -16.96 -1.96
C ALA A 9 23.66 -15.62 -2.49
N LEU A 10 23.34 -15.60 -3.78
CA LEU A 10 22.44 -14.64 -4.38
C LEU A 10 21.06 -14.85 -3.74
N ILE A 11 20.58 -13.89 -2.95
CA ILE A 11 19.14 -13.75 -2.71
C ILE A 11 18.79 -12.31 -3.06
N MET A 12 18.10 -12.18 -4.19
CA MET A 12 17.41 -10.98 -4.65
C MET A 12 16.39 -10.56 -3.60
N THR A 13 16.88 -9.79 -2.64
CA THR A 13 16.05 -9.02 -1.74
C THR A 13 15.86 -7.67 -2.42
N GLY A 14 14.71 -7.47 -3.05
CA GLY A 14 14.19 -6.13 -3.33
C GLY A 14 13.82 -5.45 -2.00
N ILE A 15 14.80 -5.30 -1.12
CA ILE A 15 14.73 -4.36 -0.02
C ILE A 15 14.94 -3.01 -0.69
N LEU A 16 13.92 -2.15 -0.62
CA LEU A 16 14.15 -0.72 -0.72
C LEU A 16 15.19 -0.39 0.34
N GLU A 17 16.46 -0.31 -0.06
CA GLU A 17 17.53 0.15 0.80
C GLU A 17 17.11 1.52 1.36
N PRO A 18 17.35 1.81 2.64
CA PRO A 18 17.14 3.13 3.18
C PRO A 18 18.05 4.07 2.40
N VAL A 19 17.46 4.83 1.47
CA VAL A 19 18.19 5.81 0.68
C VAL A 19 18.85 6.76 1.66
N ALA A 20 20.18 6.89 1.54
CA ALA A 20 20.98 7.75 2.38
C ALA A 20 20.35 9.15 2.48
N ALA A 21 20.35 9.72 3.68
CA ALA A 21 19.75 11.01 4.03
C ALA A 21 20.50 12.22 3.41
N GLY A 22 20.66 12.22 2.09
CA GLY A 22 20.89 13.41 1.28
C GLY A 22 19.56 13.83 0.64
N ASP A 23 19.43 15.11 0.33
CA ASP A 23 18.22 15.69 -0.28
C ASP A 23 18.03 15.17 -1.72
N ASN A 24 17.50 13.95 -1.84
CA ASN A 24 17.24 13.23 -3.10
C ASN A 24 15.90 13.63 -3.74
N ASN A 25 15.31 14.73 -3.29
CA ASN A 25 14.03 15.23 -3.78
C ASN A 25 13.97 15.42 -5.31
N PRO A 26 15.04 15.85 -6.01
CA PRO A 26 15.00 15.93 -7.46
C PRO A 26 14.81 14.58 -8.17
N GLU A 27 15.47 13.54 -7.68
CA GLU A 27 15.32 12.17 -8.19
C GLU A 27 13.95 11.60 -7.81
N ALA A 28 13.50 11.87 -6.59
CA ALA A 28 12.18 11.52 -6.10
C ALA A 28 11.07 12.08 -7.01
N CYS A 29 11.11 13.38 -7.31
CA CYS A 29 10.14 14.03 -8.18
C CYS A 29 10.09 13.36 -9.56
N ARG A 30 11.25 13.05 -10.15
CA ARG A 30 11.33 12.40 -11.47
C ARG A 30 10.82 10.97 -11.44
N ALA A 31 11.10 10.22 -10.37
CA ALA A 31 10.64 8.85 -10.22
C ALA A 31 9.12 8.80 -10.04
N ILE A 32 8.58 9.62 -9.14
CA ILE A 32 7.15 9.66 -8.80
C ILE A 32 6.32 10.15 -9.98
N PHE A 33 6.76 11.20 -10.66
CA PHE A 33 5.98 11.85 -11.73
C PHE A 33 6.52 11.53 -13.13
N SER A 34 7.19 10.39 -13.32
CA SER A 34 7.88 10.02 -14.57
C SER A 34 7.06 10.09 -15.86
N GLY A 35 5.71 10.10 -15.78
CA GLY A 35 4.80 10.28 -16.91
C GLY A 35 4.20 11.68 -17.10
N SER A 36 4.51 12.67 -16.24
CA SER A 36 3.91 14.01 -16.29
C SER A 36 4.95 15.11 -16.15
N GLY A 37 5.40 15.64 -17.30
CA GLY A 37 6.40 16.73 -17.35
C GLY A 37 5.99 18.01 -16.61
N GLY A 38 4.68 18.30 -16.56
CA GLY A 38 4.12 19.41 -15.79
C GLY A 38 4.30 19.21 -14.28
N LEU A 39 3.91 18.03 -13.77
CA LEU A 39 4.01 17.72 -12.34
C LEU A 39 5.47 17.59 -11.87
N ILE A 40 6.37 17.06 -12.72
CA ILE A 40 7.82 17.04 -12.42
C ILE A 40 8.32 18.46 -12.17
N SER A 41 8.02 19.39 -13.08
CA SER A 41 8.49 20.78 -12.98
C SER A 41 7.98 21.47 -11.71
N GLN A 42 6.71 21.26 -11.36
CA GLN A 42 6.13 21.81 -10.13
C GLN A 42 6.74 21.17 -8.88
N CYS A 43 6.92 19.85 -8.86
CA CYS A 43 7.55 19.15 -7.75
C CYS A 43 8.97 19.66 -7.51
N LEU A 44 9.77 19.80 -8.56
CA LEU A 44 11.14 20.32 -8.47
C LEU A 44 11.19 21.77 -7.97
N ARG A 45 10.19 22.59 -8.33
CA ARG A 45 10.06 23.98 -7.87
C ARG A 45 9.71 24.05 -6.37
N GLU A 46 8.88 23.13 -5.88
CA GLU A 46 8.39 23.14 -4.50
C GLU A 46 9.28 22.34 -3.53
N ALA A 47 10.02 21.33 -4.01
CA ALA A 47 10.88 20.44 -3.22
C ALA A 47 11.87 21.17 -2.30
N PRO A 48 12.58 22.24 -2.72
CA PRO A 48 13.50 22.97 -1.85
C PRO A 48 12.83 23.57 -0.60
N LYS A 49 11.50 23.77 -0.63
CA LYS A 49 10.73 24.32 0.49
C LYS A 49 10.39 23.26 1.55
N ALA A 50 10.71 21.98 1.32
CA ALA A 50 10.52 20.87 2.27
C ALA A 50 11.57 20.82 3.41
N LYS A 51 12.44 21.83 3.52
CA LYS A 51 13.38 22.05 4.64
C LYS A 51 14.25 20.81 4.97
N GLY A 52 14.76 20.14 3.94
CA GLY A 52 15.62 18.96 4.10
C GLY A 52 14.90 17.67 4.49
N THR A 53 13.56 17.66 4.53
CA THR A 53 12.79 16.41 4.63
C THR A 53 12.59 15.84 3.23
N PRO A 54 12.98 14.58 2.96
CA PRO A 54 12.65 13.92 1.71
C PRO A 54 11.14 13.92 1.48
N ILE A 55 10.67 14.22 0.27
CA ILE A 55 9.24 14.38 -0.04
C ILE A 55 8.45 13.09 0.21
N GLN A 56 9.09 11.92 0.04
CA GLN A 56 8.50 10.62 0.33
C GLN A 56 8.33 10.39 1.84
N LEU A 57 9.02 11.18 2.68
CA LEU A 57 9.01 11.09 4.12
C LEU A 57 8.23 12.21 4.80
N LEU A 58 7.52 13.07 4.06
CA LEU A 58 6.65 14.08 4.65
C LEU A 58 5.55 13.42 5.49
N SER A 59 5.20 14.03 6.63
CA SER A 59 3.98 13.69 7.36
C SER A 59 2.74 14.03 6.52
N GLU A 60 1.57 13.54 6.92
CA GLU A 60 0.32 13.83 6.21
C GLU A 60 0.07 15.35 6.07
N HIS A 61 0.22 16.10 7.17
CA HIS A 61 0.08 17.55 7.17
C HIS A 61 1.12 18.23 6.28
N GLN A 62 2.39 17.81 6.38
CA GLN A 62 3.46 18.37 5.56
C GLN A 62 3.25 18.09 4.07
N LEU A 63 2.71 16.91 3.73
CA LEU A 63 2.38 16.54 2.36
C LEU A 63 1.20 17.35 1.82
N LYS A 64 0.15 17.55 2.62
CA LYS A 64 -0.98 18.41 2.26
C LYS A 64 -0.50 19.84 1.98
N ASP A 65 0.30 20.40 2.88
CA ASP A 65 0.88 21.73 2.70
C ASP A 65 1.77 21.80 1.45
N PHE A 66 2.56 20.76 1.20
CA PHE A 66 3.41 20.66 0.02
C PHE A 66 2.59 20.68 -1.28
N CYS A 67 1.60 19.80 -1.40
CA CYS A 67 0.79 19.67 -2.60
C CYS A 67 -0.17 20.85 -2.82
N SER A 68 -0.56 21.57 -1.76
CA SER A 68 -1.37 22.79 -1.89
C SER A 68 -0.68 23.90 -2.71
N ARG A 69 0.64 23.83 -2.88
CA ARG A 69 1.46 24.79 -3.66
C ARG A 69 1.56 24.47 -5.14
N PHE A 70 0.95 23.38 -5.60
CA PHE A 70 0.81 23.07 -7.03
C PHE A 70 -0.18 24.02 -7.69
N ASP A 71 -0.11 24.12 -9.02
CA ASP A 71 -0.66 25.25 -9.76
C ASP A 71 -2.20 25.27 -9.71
N ASP A 72 -2.85 24.10 -9.79
CA ASP A 72 -4.31 23.96 -9.73
C ASP A 72 -4.79 22.80 -8.83
N VAL A 73 -6.12 22.64 -8.74
CA VAL A 73 -6.79 21.59 -7.94
C VAL A 73 -6.41 20.19 -8.41
N SER A 74 -6.44 19.94 -9.71
CA SER A 74 -6.10 18.63 -10.29
C SER A 74 -4.65 18.27 -9.98
N ASP A 75 -3.73 19.23 -10.14
CA ASP A 75 -2.31 19.04 -9.87
C ASP A 75 -2.02 18.85 -8.38
N ALA A 76 -2.73 19.55 -7.50
CA ALA A 76 -2.64 19.34 -6.06
C ALA A 76 -3.10 17.93 -5.66
N ILE A 77 -4.23 17.46 -6.20
CA ILE A 77 -4.72 16.09 -5.96
C ILE A 77 -3.70 15.08 -6.48
N ASN A 78 -3.23 15.22 -7.72
CA ASN A 78 -2.23 14.31 -8.30
C ASN A 78 -0.95 14.25 -7.48
N CYS A 79 -0.44 15.42 -7.05
CA CYS A 79 0.71 15.49 -6.15
C CYS A 79 0.47 14.65 -4.89
N TYR A 80 -0.68 14.84 -4.25
CA TYR A 80 -0.99 14.21 -2.98
C TYR A 80 -1.16 12.70 -3.14
N THR A 81 -1.88 12.26 -4.15
CA THR A 81 -2.17 10.84 -4.34
C THR A 81 -0.96 10.06 -4.86
N GLU A 82 -0.06 10.68 -5.63
CA GLU A 82 1.18 10.02 -6.10
C GLU A 82 2.23 9.90 -4.99
N ILE A 83 2.46 10.97 -4.23
CA ILE A 83 3.44 10.92 -3.12
C ILE A 83 2.85 10.18 -1.91
N GLY A 84 1.58 10.43 -1.59
CA GLY A 84 0.88 9.84 -0.45
C GLY A 84 0.67 8.33 -0.58
N TRP A 85 0.62 7.81 -1.80
CA TRP A 85 0.62 6.37 -2.07
C TRP A 85 1.84 5.65 -1.48
N LEU A 86 3.04 6.21 -1.69
CA LEU A 86 4.30 5.53 -1.38
C LEU A 86 4.54 5.34 0.12
N LYS A 87 4.09 6.30 0.94
CA LYS A 87 4.34 6.28 2.39
C LYS A 87 3.11 5.98 3.23
N HIS A 88 1.99 6.63 2.95
CA HIS A 88 0.83 6.61 3.84
C HIS A 88 -0.11 5.48 3.45
N PHE A 89 -0.58 5.43 2.21
CA PHE A 89 -1.59 4.45 1.84
C PHE A 89 -1.06 3.01 1.77
N LYS A 90 0.13 2.76 1.22
CA LYS A 90 0.71 1.40 1.22
C LYS A 90 1.04 0.89 2.63
N GLY A 91 1.39 1.79 3.55
CA GLY A 91 1.67 1.48 4.96
C GLY A 91 0.41 1.20 5.78
N ASP A 92 -0.67 1.93 5.49
CA ASP A 92 -1.97 1.75 6.16
C ASP A 92 -2.67 0.44 5.74
N LEU A 93 -2.41 -0.06 4.53
CA LEU A 93 -2.96 -1.33 4.05
C LEU A 93 -2.25 -2.51 4.73
N GLY A 94 -2.99 -3.28 5.55
CA GLY A 94 -2.54 -4.52 6.20
C GLY A 94 -2.09 -5.62 5.22
N ALA A 95 -1.78 -6.83 5.68
CA ALA A 95 -1.40 -7.92 4.76
C ALA A 95 -2.54 -8.23 3.76
N GLU A 96 -2.21 -8.48 2.48
CA GLU A 96 -3.23 -8.85 1.48
C GLU A 96 -3.42 -10.36 1.41
N ASN A 97 -4.70 -10.78 1.40
CA ASN A 97 -5.11 -12.17 1.20
C ASN A 97 -5.40 -12.46 -0.26
N LYS A 98 -5.46 -11.45 -1.14
CA LYS A 98 -5.57 -11.62 -2.59
C LYS A 98 -4.45 -10.81 -3.24
N GLU A 99 -3.67 -11.47 -4.10
CA GLU A 99 -2.58 -10.82 -4.83
C GLU A 99 -3.09 -9.63 -5.64
N GLY A 100 -2.40 -8.49 -5.52
CA GLY A 100 -2.69 -7.27 -6.28
C GLY A 100 -3.84 -6.43 -5.71
N LEU A 101 -4.48 -6.87 -4.62
CA LEU A 101 -5.61 -6.14 -4.02
C LEU A 101 -5.18 -4.76 -3.52
N LYS A 102 -3.99 -4.63 -2.95
CA LYS A 102 -3.47 -3.31 -2.53
C LYS A 102 -3.35 -2.34 -3.70
N SER A 103 -2.79 -2.80 -4.82
CA SER A 103 -2.59 -1.97 -6.01
C SER A 103 -3.93 -1.55 -6.60
N GLU A 104 -4.89 -2.49 -6.69
CA GLU A 104 -6.24 -2.20 -7.20
C GLU A 104 -6.92 -1.08 -6.41
N PHE A 105 -6.84 -1.12 -5.08
CA PHE A 105 -7.45 -0.10 -4.22
C PHE A 105 -6.71 1.23 -4.24
N ALA A 106 -5.38 1.21 -4.45
CA ALA A 106 -4.59 2.42 -4.65
C ALA A 106 -5.00 3.18 -5.91
N ASP A 107 -5.08 2.46 -7.03
CA ASP A 107 -5.47 3.03 -8.31
C ASP A 107 -6.91 3.56 -8.26
N ARG A 108 -7.80 2.83 -7.57
CA ARG A 108 -9.16 3.27 -7.33
C ARG A 108 -9.23 4.53 -6.48
N TRP A 109 -8.42 4.63 -5.42
CA TRP A 109 -8.35 5.83 -4.60
C TRP A 109 -7.88 7.05 -5.41
N LYS A 110 -6.82 6.90 -6.23
CA LYS A 110 -6.34 7.97 -7.12
C LYS A 110 -7.44 8.46 -8.06
N LEU A 111 -8.12 7.52 -8.72
CA LEU A 111 -9.16 7.83 -9.70
C LEU A 111 -10.41 8.47 -9.04
N ASN A 112 -10.85 7.94 -7.90
CA ASN A 112 -11.95 8.53 -7.14
C ASN A 112 -11.59 9.90 -6.57
N SER A 113 -10.35 10.08 -6.10
CA SER A 113 -9.87 11.37 -5.60
C SER A 113 -9.99 12.46 -6.66
N GLN A 114 -9.57 12.18 -7.89
CA GLN A 114 -9.76 13.12 -8.99
C GLN A 114 -11.23 13.35 -9.33
N ARG A 115 -12.02 12.27 -9.42
CA ARG A 115 -13.43 12.37 -9.81
C ARG A 115 -14.28 13.14 -8.79
N GLU A 116 -14.14 12.81 -7.52
CA GLU A 116 -14.98 13.35 -6.45
C GLU A 116 -14.45 14.71 -5.96
N CYS A 117 -13.13 14.84 -5.78
CA CYS A 117 -12.54 16.02 -5.16
C CYS A 117 -12.07 17.07 -6.17
N GLY A 118 -12.01 16.75 -7.46
CA GLY A 118 -11.56 17.67 -8.50
C GLY A 118 -12.49 18.86 -8.74
N SER A 119 -13.74 18.78 -8.26
CA SER A 119 -14.73 19.85 -8.37
C SER A 119 -14.72 20.84 -7.21
N GLU A 120 -13.86 20.62 -6.22
CA GLU A 120 -13.75 21.48 -5.04
C GLU A 120 -13.26 22.89 -5.39
N ALA A 121 -13.84 23.89 -4.73
CA ALA A 121 -13.58 25.30 -5.04
C ALA A 121 -12.15 25.76 -4.73
N THR A 122 -11.44 25.03 -3.85
CA THR A 122 -10.08 25.37 -3.42
C THR A 122 -9.21 24.12 -3.34
N LYS A 123 -7.90 24.28 -3.55
CA LYS A 123 -6.91 23.20 -3.36
C LYS A 123 -6.96 22.61 -1.95
N THR A 124 -7.17 23.43 -0.92
CA THR A 124 -7.27 22.94 0.45
C THR A 124 -8.48 22.03 0.63
N ALA A 125 -9.66 22.45 0.15
CA ALA A 125 -10.88 21.65 0.22
C ALA A 125 -10.74 20.35 -0.60
N ALA A 126 -10.12 20.43 -1.79
CA ALA A 126 -9.80 19.26 -2.59
C ALA A 126 -8.95 18.25 -1.81
N LEU A 127 -7.86 18.71 -1.19
CA LEU A 127 -6.97 17.84 -0.43
C LEU A 127 -7.63 17.26 0.84
N ASP A 128 -8.53 18.01 1.49
CA ASP A 128 -9.35 17.49 2.60
C ASP A 128 -10.32 16.40 2.13
N CYS A 129 -10.95 16.59 0.96
CA CYS A 129 -11.77 15.56 0.34
C CYS A 129 -10.93 14.30 0.01
N VAL A 130 -9.70 14.44 -0.50
CA VAL A 130 -8.81 13.31 -0.81
C VAL A 130 -8.49 12.48 0.43
N LEU A 131 -8.25 13.14 1.57
CA LEU A 131 -8.05 12.48 2.86
C LEU A 131 -9.28 11.70 3.30
N LEU A 132 -10.47 12.28 3.16
CA LEU A 132 -11.73 11.59 3.47
C LEU A 132 -11.96 10.37 2.57
N GLN A 133 -11.68 10.49 1.27
CA GLN A 133 -11.75 9.39 0.30
C GLN A 133 -10.78 8.25 0.66
N ARG A 134 -9.60 8.57 1.22
CA ARG A 134 -8.63 7.57 1.68
C ARG A 134 -9.23 6.68 2.76
N SER A 135 -9.84 7.27 3.79
CA SER A 135 -10.48 6.52 4.89
C SER A 135 -11.58 5.60 4.40
N GLY A 136 -12.44 6.07 3.49
CA GLY A 136 -13.46 5.22 2.87
C GLY A 136 -12.87 4.08 2.04
N THR A 137 -11.79 4.35 1.31
CA THR A 137 -11.10 3.32 0.52
C THR A 137 -10.43 2.26 1.40
N LEU A 138 -9.83 2.66 2.52
CA LEU A 138 -9.22 1.75 3.49
C LEU A 138 -10.26 0.78 4.08
N SER A 139 -11.42 1.30 4.48
CA SER A 139 -12.53 0.47 4.99
C SER A 139 -13.00 -0.54 3.93
N ALA A 140 -13.11 -0.13 2.67
CA ALA A 140 -13.52 -1.01 1.58
C ALA A 140 -12.44 -2.06 1.25
N TYR A 141 -11.16 -1.72 1.40
CA TYR A 141 -10.06 -2.67 1.27
C TYR A 141 -10.14 -3.74 2.36
N ASP A 142 -10.32 -3.36 3.63
CA ASP A 142 -10.37 -4.30 4.74
C ASP A 142 -11.53 -5.31 4.58
N GLU A 143 -12.69 -4.84 4.12
CA GLU A 143 -13.82 -5.71 3.82
C GLU A 143 -13.51 -6.69 2.67
N ALA A 144 -12.96 -6.19 1.56
CA ALA A 144 -12.59 -7.02 0.42
C ALA A 144 -11.51 -8.04 0.78
N ASN A 145 -10.55 -7.64 1.61
CA ASN A 145 -9.45 -8.47 2.07
C ASN A 145 -9.93 -9.56 3.04
N ALA A 146 -10.83 -9.22 3.96
CA ALA A 146 -11.48 -10.19 4.84
C ALA A 146 -12.34 -11.20 4.05
N LYS A 147 -13.03 -10.74 3.01
CA LYS A 147 -13.78 -11.62 2.10
C LYS A 147 -12.86 -12.59 1.35
N ALA A 148 -11.70 -12.13 0.88
CA ALA A 148 -10.71 -13.00 0.24
C ALA A 148 -10.17 -14.05 1.23
N ALA A 149 -9.86 -13.65 2.47
CA ALA A 149 -9.43 -14.59 3.51
C ALA A 149 -10.48 -15.68 3.79
N ARG A 150 -11.76 -15.30 3.91
CA ARG A 150 -12.87 -16.26 4.09
C ARG A 150 -12.98 -17.21 2.91
N ALA A 151 -12.90 -16.70 1.68
CA ALA A 151 -12.95 -17.54 0.48
C ALA A 151 -11.79 -18.54 0.41
N GLN A 152 -10.59 -18.16 0.84
CA GLN A 152 -9.45 -19.08 0.93
C GLN A 152 -9.64 -20.15 2.01
N GLN A 153 -10.15 -19.76 3.19
CA GLN A 153 -10.50 -20.71 4.24
C GLN A 153 -11.58 -21.68 3.78
N ASP A 154 -12.58 -21.20 3.04
CA ASP A 154 -13.62 -22.03 2.46
C ASP A 154 -13.08 -22.93 1.34
N ALA A 155 -12.04 -22.53 0.61
CA ALA A 155 -11.41 -23.38 -0.39
C ALA A 155 -10.41 -24.40 0.20
N ASP A 156 -10.01 -24.28 1.47
CA ASP A 156 -9.05 -25.18 2.11
C ASP A 156 -9.62 -26.62 2.15
N PRO A 157 -8.97 -27.61 1.52
CA PRO A 157 -9.44 -28.99 1.49
C PRO A 157 -9.63 -29.61 2.87
N ILE A 158 -8.82 -29.23 3.87
CA ILE A 158 -8.96 -29.69 5.25
C ILE A 158 -10.22 -29.09 5.87
N VAL A 159 -10.47 -27.80 5.64
CA VAL A 159 -11.68 -27.13 6.14
C VAL A 159 -12.93 -27.72 5.49
N GLN A 160 -12.92 -27.95 4.17
CA GLN A 160 -14.00 -28.61 3.45
C GLN A 160 -14.26 -30.02 3.95
N PHE A 161 -13.22 -30.83 4.14
CA PHE A 161 -13.34 -32.16 4.73
C PHE A 161 -14.00 -32.11 6.11
N CYS A 162 -13.53 -31.23 6.99
CA CYS A 162 -14.07 -31.10 8.35
C CYS A 162 -15.51 -30.57 8.35
N LYS A 163 -15.85 -29.61 7.48
CA LYS A 163 -17.25 -29.15 7.29
C LYS A 163 -18.15 -30.27 6.79
N ASN A 164 -17.68 -31.13 5.88
CA ASN A 164 -18.45 -32.29 5.41
C ASN A 164 -18.63 -33.35 6.50
N ALA A 165 -17.64 -33.53 7.38
CA ALA A 165 -17.70 -34.51 8.47
C ALA A 165 -18.58 -34.06 9.64
N PHE A 166 -18.53 -32.77 10.01
CA PHE A 166 -19.18 -32.24 11.21
C PHE A 166 -20.39 -31.32 10.91
N GLY A 167 -20.64 -31.00 9.65
CA GLY A 167 -21.75 -30.15 9.22
C GLY A 167 -21.67 -28.74 9.83
N ALA A 168 -22.77 -28.29 10.40
CA ALA A 168 -22.87 -26.97 11.05
C ALA A 168 -22.31 -26.94 12.49
N TYR A 169 -21.79 -28.05 13.02
CA TYR A 169 -21.22 -28.09 14.37
C TYR A 169 -19.82 -27.45 14.39
N TRP A 170 -19.78 -26.15 14.61
CA TRP A 170 -18.58 -25.31 14.54
C TRP A 170 -17.41 -25.83 15.39
N GLU A 171 -17.64 -26.16 16.66
CA GLU A 171 -16.57 -26.64 17.55
C GLU A 171 -15.94 -27.96 17.06
N GLY A 172 -16.74 -28.83 16.43
CA GLY A 172 -16.25 -30.06 15.80
C GLY A 172 -15.42 -29.78 14.56
N VAL A 173 -15.84 -28.83 13.73
CA VAL A 173 -15.08 -28.37 12.55
C VAL A 173 -13.73 -27.78 12.99
N GLU A 174 -13.70 -26.88 13.97
CA GLU A 174 -12.45 -26.28 14.47
C GLU A 174 -11.48 -27.33 15.00
N ARG A 175 -11.96 -28.26 15.83
CA ARG A 175 -11.13 -29.33 16.38
C ARG A 175 -10.58 -30.23 15.28
N CYS A 176 -11.43 -30.63 14.33
CA CYS A 176 -11.02 -31.42 13.17
C CYS A 176 -9.93 -30.73 12.36
N VAL A 177 -10.09 -29.44 12.04
CA VAL A 177 -9.09 -28.67 11.28
C VAL A 177 -7.76 -28.62 12.03
N LYS A 178 -7.80 -28.38 13.34
CA LYS A 178 -6.61 -28.34 14.20
C LYS A 178 -5.88 -29.68 14.22
N ASP A 179 -6.62 -30.77 14.36
CA ASP A 179 -6.05 -32.12 14.42
C ASP A 179 -5.44 -32.52 13.07
N GLN A 180 -6.13 -32.24 11.96
CA GLN A 180 -5.64 -32.50 10.60
C GLN A 180 -4.37 -31.70 10.27
N ARG A 181 -4.34 -30.40 10.61
CA ARG A 181 -3.14 -29.56 10.41
C ARG A 181 -1.97 -30.03 11.27
N SER A 182 -2.24 -30.43 12.52
CA SER A 182 -1.22 -30.99 13.42
C SER A 182 -0.67 -32.32 12.90
N ALA A 183 -1.53 -33.18 12.36
CA ALA A 183 -1.12 -34.43 11.74
C ALA A 183 -0.25 -34.18 10.49
N LYS A 184 -0.66 -33.25 9.62
CA LYS A 184 0.10 -32.87 8.42
C LYS A 184 1.50 -32.35 8.77
N ALA A 185 1.60 -31.46 9.76
CA ALA A 185 2.88 -30.93 10.23
C ALA A 185 3.82 -32.02 10.78
N ARG A 186 3.28 -33.02 11.51
CA ARG A 186 4.06 -34.16 12.00
C ARG A 186 4.59 -35.07 10.88
N MET A 187 3.95 -35.07 9.72
CA MET A 187 4.37 -35.82 8.54
C MET A 187 5.37 -35.04 7.66
N GLY A 188 5.70 -33.79 8.00
CA GLY A 188 6.68 -32.97 7.27
C GLY A 188 6.14 -32.31 5.99
N TYR A 189 4.82 -32.15 5.87
CA TYR A 189 4.13 -31.52 4.73
C TYR A 189 3.47 -30.19 5.07
#